data_AF-A0A7V5PY99-F1
#
_entry.id   AF-A0A7V5PY99-F1
#
_cell.length_a   1.000
_cell.length_b   1.000
_cell.length_c   1.000
_cell.angle_alpha   90.00
_cell.angle_beta   90.00
_cell.angle_gamma   90.00
#
_symmetry.space_group_name_H-M   'P 1'
#
loop_
_entity.id
_entity.type
_entity.pdbx_description
1 polymer ?
#
loop_
_entity_poly.entity_id
_entity_poly.type
_entity_poly.pdbx_seq_one_letter_code
_entity_poly.pdbx_strand_id
1 'polypeptide(L)'
;MKRLALLNPSEETRWLVRRWQTMGMWRVARMAGSAVEEGMDEFPDGAYVDVALWHEGLEADALLVAGPVTEEQFAVLKELATRSVPMVFVHPALESLAAYELAMHAGPQWSALVWYPQRRPPWESLETPWRETVGTVRQVRWSSAWKTPSPEAVMEDVVRAAHWCLPLVGRYRSLQAVQPISSQDRIQWDRLNLTVVGDREVTLVWQARSAGSTAPEETHVTLEGDSGELELRFDRAGRLWMLGKDNVEIPGLPSPAEDAAEAIGGRLEACAQGQDSGDNWSQVCQTLEVFDLIEHSVRRRRMVDLVQEAPTEETAFKGVMAAGSCALLLIVLAIFCFGALWESVYRTRPRPGESTTAAHDGSAPVSSVRWWRFWPVFPLAAYLLLQLLILVARQSRPKREASGGGRHEEESERQDE
;
A
#
# COMPACT_ATOMS: atom_id res chain seq x y z
N MET A 1 23.39 11.56 -23.57
CA MET A 1 21.97 11.19 -23.42
C MET A 1 21.91 10.01 -22.48
N LYS A 2 21.04 10.05 -21.48
CA LYS A 2 20.94 8.98 -20.49
C LYS A 2 20.27 7.74 -21.08
N ARG A 3 20.61 6.58 -20.56
CA ARG A 3 20.14 5.27 -20.99
C ARG A 3 18.97 4.82 -20.13
N LEU A 4 17.84 4.54 -20.78
CA LEU A 4 16.63 4.06 -20.14
C LEU A 4 16.40 2.60 -20.50
N ALA A 5 16.15 1.77 -19.49
CA ALA A 5 15.66 0.40 -19.66
C ALA A 5 14.14 0.38 -19.53
N LEU A 6 13.44 -0.42 -20.34
CA LEU A 6 11.98 -0.60 -20.26
C LEU A 6 11.63 -2.04 -19.92
N LEU A 7 10.74 -2.22 -18.97
CA LEU A 7 10.17 -3.51 -18.58
C LEU A 7 8.66 -3.50 -18.82
N ASN A 8 8.19 -4.48 -19.60
CA ASN A 8 6.78 -4.67 -19.99
C ASN A 8 6.12 -3.39 -20.57
N PRO A 9 6.68 -2.75 -21.61
CA PRO A 9 6.19 -1.46 -22.09
C PRO A 9 4.74 -1.54 -22.64
N SER A 10 3.82 -0.73 -22.11
CA SER A 10 2.48 -0.49 -22.68
C SER A 10 2.49 0.62 -23.74
N GLU A 11 1.39 0.79 -24.49
CA GLU A 11 1.22 1.91 -25.45
C GLU A 11 1.48 3.28 -24.81
N GLU A 12 0.95 3.52 -23.61
CA GLU A 12 1.12 4.77 -22.87
C GLU A 12 2.58 4.99 -22.48
N THR A 13 3.29 3.94 -22.07
CA THR A 13 4.71 4.04 -21.74
C THR A 13 5.57 4.30 -22.96
N ARG A 14 5.23 3.72 -24.12
CA ARG A 14 5.91 3.99 -25.38
C ARG A 14 5.68 5.43 -25.82
N TRP A 15 4.45 5.94 -25.69
CA TRP A 15 4.16 7.37 -25.89
C TRP A 15 5.02 8.27 -24.99
N LEU A 16 5.12 7.96 -23.70
CA LEU A 16 5.92 8.71 -22.73
C LEU A 16 7.40 8.70 -23.11
N VAL A 17 7.95 7.54 -23.48
CA VAL A 17 9.35 7.39 -23.88
C VAL A 17 9.66 8.10 -25.19
N ARG A 18 8.77 8.05 -26.19
CA ARG A 18 8.90 8.88 -27.42
C ARG A 18 8.96 10.35 -27.08
N ARG A 19 8.13 10.80 -26.14
CA ARG A 19 8.14 12.19 -25.69
C ARG A 19 9.48 12.54 -25.05
N TRP A 20 10.03 11.71 -24.18
CA TRP A 20 11.37 11.93 -23.61
C TRP A 20 12.50 11.90 -24.64
N GLN A 21 12.42 11.04 -25.66
CA GLN A 21 13.39 11.00 -26.75
C GLN A 21 13.36 12.26 -27.61
N THR A 22 12.17 12.76 -27.95
CA THR A 22 12.01 14.02 -28.71
C THR A 22 12.50 15.24 -27.92
N MET A 23 12.43 15.19 -26.59
CA MET A 23 13.02 16.21 -25.70
C MET A 23 14.53 16.02 -25.47
N GLY A 24 15.15 14.95 -25.99
CA GLY A 24 16.58 14.69 -25.83
C GLY A 24 17.01 14.18 -24.45
N MET A 25 16.05 13.80 -23.59
CA MET A 25 16.32 13.43 -22.20
C MET A 25 16.86 12.00 -22.08
N TRP A 26 16.16 11.05 -22.72
CA TRP A 26 16.36 9.62 -22.52
C TRP A 26 16.44 8.87 -23.84
N ARG A 27 17.39 7.93 -23.96
CA ARG A 27 17.47 6.96 -25.06
C ARG A 27 17.20 5.57 -24.52
N VAL A 28 16.31 4.82 -25.18
CA VAL A 28 16.07 3.42 -24.85
C VAL A 28 17.33 2.61 -25.14
N ALA A 29 17.86 1.96 -24.10
CA ALA A 29 19.03 1.10 -24.21
C ALA A 29 18.66 -0.38 -24.21
N ARG A 30 17.63 -0.77 -23.45
CA ARG A 30 17.15 -2.16 -23.38
C ARG A 30 15.63 -2.24 -23.24
N MET A 31 15.02 -3.29 -23.80
CA MET A 31 13.59 -3.63 -23.62
C MET A 31 13.34 -5.13 -23.35
N ALA A 32 12.50 -5.43 -22.36
CA ALA A 32 12.05 -6.79 -22.00
C ALA A 32 10.57 -6.82 -21.64
N GLY A 33 9.96 -8.01 -21.72
CA GLY A 33 8.55 -8.24 -21.35
C GLY A 33 7.67 -8.74 -22.50
N SER A 34 6.37 -8.84 -22.23
CA SER A 34 5.38 -9.43 -23.14
C SER A 34 5.06 -8.58 -24.38
N ALA A 35 5.27 -7.27 -24.31
CA ALA A 35 4.94 -6.31 -25.37
C ALA A 35 6.18 -5.81 -26.15
N VAL A 36 7.28 -6.54 -26.06
CA VAL A 36 8.55 -6.13 -26.67
C VAL A 36 8.49 -6.09 -28.19
N GLU A 37 7.84 -7.08 -28.82
CA GLU A 37 7.74 -7.18 -30.28
C GLU A 37 7.12 -5.92 -30.89
N GLU A 38 6.10 -5.35 -30.24
CA GLU A 38 5.45 -4.12 -30.71
C GLU A 38 6.35 -2.88 -30.55
N GLY A 39 7.27 -2.90 -29.57
CA GLY A 39 8.27 -1.85 -29.38
C GLY A 39 9.48 -1.98 -30.31
N MET A 40 9.58 -3.08 -31.09
CA MET A 40 10.76 -3.34 -31.91
C MET A 40 10.97 -2.29 -33.00
N ASP A 41 9.89 -2.01 -33.73
CA ASP A 41 9.91 -1.05 -34.83
C ASP A 41 10.03 0.40 -34.33
N GLU A 42 9.60 0.65 -33.09
CA GLU A 42 9.52 1.99 -32.52
C GLU A 42 10.86 2.47 -31.94
N PHE A 43 11.66 1.56 -31.39
CA PHE A 43 12.94 1.88 -30.75
C PHE A 43 14.06 1.00 -31.30
N PRO A 44 14.46 1.17 -32.57
CA PRO A 44 15.38 0.28 -33.27
C PRO A 44 16.80 0.22 -32.66
N ASP A 45 17.13 1.21 -31.83
CA ASP A 45 18.41 1.30 -31.11
C ASP A 45 18.46 0.48 -29.81
N GLY A 46 17.30 0.03 -29.31
CA GLY A 46 17.20 -0.70 -28.05
C GLY A 46 17.62 -2.16 -28.23
N ALA A 47 18.46 -2.67 -27.33
CA ALA A 47 18.76 -4.09 -27.29
C ALA A 47 17.59 -4.86 -26.65
N TYR A 48 17.10 -5.88 -27.34
CA TYR A 48 16.08 -6.78 -26.83
C TYR A 48 16.74 -7.90 -26.06
N VAL A 49 16.31 -8.09 -24.81
CA VAL A 49 16.93 -9.06 -23.92
C VAL A 49 15.83 -9.89 -23.28
N ASP A 50 16.09 -11.19 -23.14
CA ASP A 50 15.25 -12.06 -22.33
C ASP A 50 15.20 -11.53 -20.89
N VAL A 51 14.02 -11.55 -20.27
CA VAL A 51 13.83 -11.16 -18.86
C VAL A 51 14.82 -11.89 -17.95
N ALA A 52 15.09 -13.18 -18.21
CA ALA A 52 16.00 -13.98 -17.41
C ALA A 52 17.44 -13.47 -17.43
N LEU A 53 17.86 -12.84 -18.54
CA LEU A 53 19.21 -12.31 -18.75
C LEU A 53 19.29 -10.79 -18.52
N TRP A 54 18.20 -10.17 -18.06
CA TRP A 54 18.08 -8.72 -17.99
C TRP A 54 19.10 -8.05 -17.07
N HIS A 55 19.40 -8.72 -15.95
CA HIS A 55 20.30 -8.23 -14.91
C HIS A 55 21.78 -8.32 -15.32
N GLU A 56 22.12 -9.18 -16.30
CA GLU A 56 23.48 -9.35 -16.77
C GLU A 56 23.92 -8.15 -17.62
N GLY A 57 24.84 -7.36 -17.08
CA GLY A 57 25.40 -6.18 -17.75
C GLY A 57 24.37 -5.09 -18.02
N LEU A 58 23.37 -4.90 -17.14
CA LEU A 58 22.42 -3.79 -17.28
C LEU A 58 23.16 -2.45 -17.20
N GLU A 59 23.42 -1.90 -18.38
CA GLU A 59 24.03 -0.60 -18.58
C GLU A 59 22.94 0.46 -18.79
N ALA A 60 22.11 0.70 -17.77
CA ALA A 60 21.04 1.70 -17.81
C ALA A 60 21.16 2.66 -16.62
N ASP A 61 20.84 3.93 -16.86
CA ASP A 61 20.87 4.99 -15.84
C ASP A 61 19.54 5.07 -15.09
N ALA A 62 18.46 4.53 -15.66
CA ALA A 62 17.14 4.42 -15.05
C ALA A 62 16.34 3.26 -15.65
N LEU A 63 15.28 2.86 -14.94
CA LEU A 63 14.34 1.82 -15.37
C LEU A 63 12.90 2.37 -15.38
N LEU A 64 12.14 2.06 -16.43
CA LEU A 64 10.70 2.24 -16.47
C LEU A 64 10.03 0.87 -16.45
N VAL A 65 9.13 0.67 -15.49
CA VAL A 65 8.37 -0.58 -15.30
C VAL A 65 6.90 -0.30 -15.56
N ALA A 66 6.31 -0.99 -16.52
CA ALA A 66 4.88 -0.96 -16.76
C ALA A 66 4.26 -2.34 -16.56
N GLY A 67 2.94 -2.37 -16.36
CA GLY A 67 2.19 -3.63 -16.31
C GLY A 67 2.59 -4.59 -15.18
N PRO A 68 1.95 -5.76 -15.11
CA PRO A 68 2.17 -6.71 -14.03
C PRO A 68 3.58 -7.28 -14.08
N VAL A 69 4.24 -7.31 -12.91
CA VAL A 69 5.59 -7.84 -12.72
C VAL A 69 5.53 -9.29 -12.26
N THR A 70 6.27 -10.19 -12.94
CA THR A 70 6.40 -11.60 -12.52
C THR A 70 7.34 -11.76 -11.33
N GLU A 71 7.34 -12.90 -10.63
CA GLU A 71 8.27 -13.16 -9.52
C GLU A 71 9.74 -13.03 -9.94
N GLU A 72 10.10 -13.53 -11.13
CA GLU A 72 11.45 -13.42 -11.68
C GLU A 72 11.84 -11.96 -11.95
N GLN A 73 10.93 -11.20 -12.57
CA GLN A 73 11.12 -9.76 -12.80
C GLN A 73 11.27 -9.01 -11.48
N PHE A 74 10.49 -9.37 -10.46
CA PHE A 74 10.54 -8.75 -9.15
C PHE A 74 11.88 -9.02 -8.43
N ALA A 75 12.45 -10.21 -8.58
CA ALA A 75 13.80 -10.50 -8.08
C ALA A 75 14.85 -9.57 -8.71
N VAL A 76 14.74 -9.29 -10.01
CA VAL A 76 15.60 -8.32 -10.71
C VAL A 76 15.38 -6.90 -10.19
N LEU A 77 14.12 -6.49 -9.97
CA LEU A 77 13.83 -5.17 -9.38
C LEU A 77 14.49 -4.98 -8.02
N LYS A 78 14.50 -6.01 -7.16
CA LYS A 78 15.19 -5.96 -5.86
C LYS A 78 16.70 -5.76 -5.98
N GLU A 79 17.34 -6.43 -6.93
CA GLU A 79 18.78 -6.23 -7.21
C GLU A 79 19.05 -4.78 -7.66
N LEU A 80 18.21 -4.25 -8.56
CA LEU A 80 18.36 -2.89 -9.07
C LEU A 80 18.06 -1.82 -8.01
N ALA A 81 17.10 -2.07 -7.11
CA ALA A 81 16.82 -1.19 -5.98
C ALA A 81 17.98 -1.17 -4.97
N THR A 82 18.62 -2.32 -4.74
CA THR A 82 19.83 -2.43 -3.90
C THR A 82 21.00 -1.63 -4.50
N ARG A 83 21.08 -1.55 -5.83
CA ARG A 83 22.05 -0.72 -6.58
C ARG A 83 21.64 0.76 -6.70
N SER A 84 20.53 1.17 -6.08
CA SER A 84 19.98 2.52 -6.18
C SER A 84 19.73 3.01 -7.61
N VAL A 85 19.37 2.09 -8.53
CA VAL A 85 18.94 2.49 -9.88
C VAL A 85 17.57 3.17 -9.77
N PRO A 86 17.41 4.42 -10.27
CA PRO A 86 16.13 5.11 -10.27
C PRO A 86 15.08 4.37 -11.10
N MET A 87 13.85 4.32 -10.59
CA MET A 87 12.76 3.59 -11.23
C MET A 87 11.52 4.47 -11.41
N VAL A 88 10.84 4.32 -12.54
CA VAL A 88 9.48 4.82 -12.76
C VAL A 88 8.54 3.65 -12.88
N PHE A 89 7.53 3.58 -12.02
CA PHE A 89 6.49 2.58 -12.06
C PHE A 89 5.23 3.17 -12.67
N VAL A 90 4.70 2.52 -13.70
CA VAL A 90 3.42 2.88 -14.31
C VAL A 90 2.34 2.06 -13.65
N HIS A 91 1.49 2.72 -12.87
CA HIS A 91 0.48 2.03 -12.08
C HIS A 91 -0.57 1.35 -12.99
N PRO A 92 -1.05 0.12 -12.69
CA PRO A 92 -0.60 -0.79 -11.62
C PRO A 92 0.56 -1.69 -12.07
N ALA A 93 1.78 -1.40 -11.59
CA ALA A 93 2.93 -2.27 -11.86
C ALA A 93 3.17 -3.30 -10.75
N LEU A 94 2.87 -2.93 -9.49
CA LEU A 94 3.16 -3.73 -8.31
C LEU A 94 1.94 -3.78 -7.38
N GLU A 95 1.79 -4.91 -6.70
CA GLU A 95 0.90 -5.04 -5.53
C GLU A 95 1.51 -4.32 -4.30
N SER A 96 0.70 -4.00 -3.29
CA SER A 96 1.20 -3.25 -2.13
C SER A 96 2.33 -3.99 -1.41
N LEU A 97 2.19 -5.31 -1.23
CA LEU A 97 3.20 -6.13 -0.55
C LEU A 97 4.54 -6.12 -1.30
N ALA A 98 4.48 -6.24 -2.63
CA ALA A 98 5.67 -6.17 -3.48
C ALA A 98 6.31 -4.77 -3.44
N ALA A 99 5.51 -3.70 -3.41
CA ALA A 99 6.02 -2.34 -3.28
C ALA A 99 6.72 -2.09 -1.93
N TYR A 100 6.17 -2.63 -0.82
CA TYR A 100 6.79 -2.58 0.50
C TYR A 100 8.07 -3.42 0.55
N GLU A 101 8.06 -4.63 0.00
CA GLU A 101 9.26 -5.47 -0.07
C GLU A 101 10.38 -4.77 -0.87
N LEU A 102 10.05 -4.14 -2.00
CA LEU A 102 11.01 -3.38 -2.77
C LEU A 102 11.58 -2.21 -1.96
N ALA A 103 10.76 -1.50 -1.19
CA ALA A 103 11.19 -0.42 -0.31
C ALA A 103 12.18 -0.89 0.77
N MET A 104 12.01 -2.10 1.29
CA MET A 104 12.94 -2.68 2.28
C MET A 104 14.31 -3.03 1.68
N HIS A 105 14.37 -3.35 0.39
CA HIS A 105 15.61 -3.66 -0.32
C HIS A 105 16.29 -2.42 -0.91
N ALA A 106 15.59 -1.30 -0.97
CA ALA A 106 16.09 -0.08 -1.54
C ALA A 106 17.30 0.48 -0.76
N GLY A 107 18.37 0.84 -1.49
CA GLY A 107 19.49 1.58 -0.90
C GLY A 107 19.06 3.01 -0.48
N PRO A 108 19.84 3.69 0.37
CA PRO A 108 19.50 5.02 0.90
C PRO A 108 19.38 6.12 -0.18
N GLN A 109 19.94 5.90 -1.37
CA GLN A 109 19.87 6.81 -2.51
C GLN A 109 18.88 6.36 -3.58
N TRP A 110 18.13 5.28 -3.32
CA TRP A 110 17.16 4.79 -4.28
C TRP A 110 16.00 5.78 -4.40
N SER A 111 15.57 6.01 -5.64
CA SER A 111 14.43 6.86 -5.95
C SER A 111 13.46 6.11 -6.82
N ALA A 112 12.20 6.13 -6.41
CA ALA A 112 11.12 5.57 -7.19
C ALA A 112 10.01 6.60 -7.40
N LEU A 113 9.63 6.73 -8.65
CA LEU A 113 8.57 7.60 -9.10
C LEU A 113 7.41 6.74 -9.56
N VAL A 114 6.19 7.23 -9.37
CA VAL A 114 5.01 6.61 -9.98
C VAL A 114 4.45 7.56 -11.00
N TRP A 115 4.13 6.98 -12.15
CA TRP A 115 3.42 7.64 -13.21
C TRP A 115 2.04 7.02 -13.36
N TYR A 116 1.04 7.89 -13.39
CA TYR A 116 -0.32 7.54 -13.78
C TYR A 116 -0.51 8.07 -15.20
N PRO A 117 -0.79 7.22 -16.20
CA PRO A 117 -0.84 7.62 -17.60
C PRO A 117 -1.97 8.62 -17.93
N GLN A 118 -2.86 8.90 -16.97
CA GLN A 118 -3.92 9.89 -17.10
C GLN A 118 -3.57 11.24 -16.45
N ARG A 119 -4.36 12.26 -16.77
CA ARG A 119 -4.06 13.67 -16.49
C ARG A 119 -4.32 14.07 -15.03
N ARG A 120 -3.26 14.37 -14.28
CA ARG A 120 -3.34 14.89 -12.89
C ARG A 120 -4.07 16.25 -12.87
N PRO A 121 -5.01 16.49 -11.94
CA PRO A 121 -5.46 17.85 -11.65
C PRO A 121 -4.26 18.72 -11.31
N PRO A 122 -4.04 19.88 -11.95
CA PRO A 122 -2.86 20.69 -11.72
C PRO A 122 -3.01 21.45 -10.39
N TRP A 123 -3.03 20.74 -9.25
CA TRP A 123 -3.30 21.31 -7.93
C TRP A 123 -2.41 22.50 -7.58
N GLU A 124 -1.15 22.45 -8.01
CA GLU A 124 -0.19 23.54 -7.84
C GLU A 124 -0.64 24.80 -8.60
N SER A 125 -1.05 24.66 -9.87
CA SER A 125 -1.60 25.76 -10.67
C SER A 125 -3.00 26.20 -10.21
N LEU A 126 -3.75 25.30 -9.58
CA LEU A 126 -5.08 25.55 -9.01
C LEU A 126 -5.03 26.08 -7.58
N GLU A 127 -3.84 26.16 -6.97
CA GLU A 127 -3.73 26.48 -5.55
C GLU A 127 -4.17 27.91 -5.22
N THR A 128 -3.96 28.85 -6.13
CA THR A 128 -4.44 30.22 -5.93
C THR A 128 -5.96 30.29 -6.18
N PRO A 129 -6.48 29.85 -7.35
CA PRO A 129 -7.92 29.89 -7.63
C PRO A 129 -8.80 29.19 -6.58
N TRP A 130 -8.38 28.02 -6.08
CA TRP A 130 -9.21 27.26 -5.15
C TRP A 130 -9.25 27.87 -3.74
N ARG A 131 -8.22 28.61 -3.32
CA ARG A 131 -8.08 29.15 -1.96
C ARG A 131 -8.97 30.37 -1.83
N GLU A 132 -9.05 31.15 -2.90
CA GLU A 132 -9.98 32.28 -3.01
C GLU A 132 -11.45 31.83 -3.05
N THR A 133 -11.74 30.68 -3.67
CA THR A 133 -13.13 30.21 -3.87
C THR A 133 -13.65 29.31 -2.75
N VAL A 134 -12.83 28.37 -2.30
CA VAL A 134 -13.20 27.27 -1.39
C VAL A 134 -12.73 27.54 0.04
N GLY A 135 -11.66 28.32 0.20
CA GLY A 135 -10.98 28.54 1.47
C GLY A 135 -10.26 27.27 1.94
N THR A 136 -10.43 26.89 3.21
CA THR A 136 -9.80 25.67 3.74
C THR A 136 -10.57 24.44 3.27
N VAL A 137 -9.96 23.62 2.41
CA VAL A 137 -10.57 22.36 1.93
C VAL A 137 -10.85 21.44 3.11
N ARG A 138 -12.08 20.94 3.23
CA ARG A 138 -12.54 19.97 4.22
C ARG A 138 -12.87 18.61 3.61
N GLN A 139 -13.34 18.62 2.36
CA GLN A 139 -13.72 17.40 1.66
C GLN A 139 -13.38 17.50 0.18
N VAL A 140 -12.92 16.39 -0.38
CA VAL A 140 -12.73 16.19 -1.82
C VAL A 140 -13.71 15.11 -2.26
N ARG A 141 -14.65 15.43 -3.15
CA ARG A 141 -15.53 14.43 -3.75
C ARG A 141 -15.03 14.12 -5.15
N TRP A 142 -14.72 12.86 -5.40
CA TRP A 142 -14.30 12.34 -6.68
C TRP A 142 -15.40 11.44 -7.23
N SER A 143 -15.84 11.66 -8.46
CA SER A 143 -16.78 10.74 -9.10
C SER A 143 -16.41 10.50 -10.55
N SER A 144 -16.42 9.22 -10.94
CA SER A 144 -16.01 8.81 -12.28
C SER A 144 -17.14 8.04 -12.95
N ALA A 145 -17.53 8.48 -14.14
CA ALA A 145 -18.61 7.88 -14.91
C ALA A 145 -18.09 6.83 -15.90
N TRP A 146 -18.62 5.61 -15.83
CA TRP A 146 -18.22 4.48 -16.67
C TRP A 146 -19.38 3.92 -17.48
N LYS A 147 -19.16 3.60 -18.76
CA LYS A 147 -20.16 2.85 -19.56
C LYS A 147 -20.22 1.37 -19.17
N THR A 148 -19.06 0.78 -18.87
CA THR A 148 -18.96 -0.63 -18.45
C THR A 148 -17.81 -0.75 -17.45
N PRO A 149 -18.08 -0.56 -16.15
CA PRO A 149 -17.02 -0.59 -15.14
C PRO A 149 -16.51 -2.02 -14.98
N SER A 150 -15.25 -2.27 -15.36
CA SER A 150 -14.54 -3.47 -14.94
C SER A 150 -13.93 -3.26 -13.55
N PRO A 151 -13.72 -4.33 -12.77
CA PRO A 151 -13.02 -4.25 -11.49
C PRO A 151 -11.68 -3.52 -11.62
N GLU A 152 -10.89 -3.86 -12.64
CA GLU A 152 -9.55 -3.32 -12.86
C GLU A 152 -9.60 -1.82 -13.15
N ALA A 153 -10.51 -1.39 -14.04
CA ALA A 153 -10.65 0.02 -14.42
C ALA A 153 -11.14 0.90 -13.25
N VAL A 154 -12.10 0.39 -12.46
CA VAL A 154 -12.59 1.08 -11.26
C VAL A 154 -11.47 1.20 -10.24
N MET A 155 -10.73 0.13 -9.99
CA MET A 155 -9.66 0.17 -8.99
C MET A 155 -8.48 1.04 -9.42
N GLU A 156 -8.11 1.04 -10.71
CA GLU A 156 -7.11 1.96 -11.24
C GLU A 156 -7.51 3.41 -11.01
N ASP A 157 -8.79 3.75 -11.22
CA ASP A 157 -9.30 5.10 -10.97
C ASP A 157 -9.34 5.47 -9.49
N VAL A 158 -9.71 4.53 -8.62
CA VAL A 158 -9.67 4.75 -7.17
C VAL A 158 -8.25 5.07 -6.70
N VAL A 159 -7.27 4.27 -7.12
CA VAL A 159 -5.87 4.49 -6.76
C VAL A 159 -5.38 5.82 -7.30
N ARG A 160 -5.70 6.13 -8.56
CA ARG A 160 -5.36 7.40 -9.18
C ARG A 160 -5.94 8.59 -8.42
N ALA A 161 -7.24 8.52 -8.09
CA ALA A 161 -7.93 9.54 -7.32
C ALA A 161 -7.31 9.72 -5.94
N ALA A 162 -6.99 8.61 -5.25
CA ALA A 162 -6.25 8.64 -4.00
C ALA A 162 -4.91 9.35 -4.22
N HIS A 163 -4.00 8.81 -5.02
CA HIS A 163 -2.68 9.40 -5.25
C HIS A 163 -2.73 10.91 -5.55
N TRP A 164 -3.63 11.33 -6.44
CA TRP A 164 -3.77 12.73 -6.78
C TRP A 164 -4.32 13.58 -5.65
N CYS A 165 -5.21 13.06 -4.80
CA CYS A 165 -5.73 13.78 -3.64
C CYS A 165 -4.75 13.79 -2.46
N LEU A 166 -3.65 13.06 -2.51
CA LEU A 166 -2.69 12.99 -1.40
C LEU A 166 -2.11 14.35 -0.96
N PRO A 167 -1.78 15.31 -1.86
CA PRO A 167 -1.33 16.64 -1.45
C PRO A 167 -2.38 17.44 -0.67
N LEU A 168 -3.67 17.11 -0.83
CA LEU A 168 -4.78 17.71 -0.09
C LEU A 168 -5.07 16.97 1.22
N VAL A 169 -5.20 15.65 1.10
CA VAL A 169 -5.67 14.77 2.17
C VAL A 169 -4.57 14.48 3.20
N GLY A 170 -3.31 14.52 2.77
CA GLY A 170 -2.18 14.04 3.54
C GLY A 170 -2.18 12.52 3.63
N ARG A 171 -1.56 11.96 4.67
CA ARG A 171 -1.43 10.50 4.83
C ARG A 171 -2.77 9.88 5.20
N TYR A 172 -3.17 8.82 4.51
CA TYR A 172 -4.44 8.15 4.80
C TYR A 172 -4.40 7.39 6.12
N ARG A 173 -5.41 7.63 6.96
CA ARG A 173 -5.57 7.02 8.29
C ARG A 173 -6.57 5.88 8.30
N SER A 174 -7.68 6.06 7.61
CA SER A 174 -8.74 5.06 7.59
C SER A 174 -9.53 5.11 6.28
N LEU A 175 -10.13 3.97 5.96
CA LEU A 175 -10.85 3.75 4.73
C LEU A 175 -12.15 3.00 4.99
N GLN A 176 -13.23 3.46 4.39
CA GLN A 176 -14.51 2.78 4.40
C GLN A 176 -15.03 2.64 2.97
N ALA A 177 -15.18 1.41 2.52
CA ALA A 177 -15.82 1.07 1.26
C ALA A 177 -17.24 0.54 1.53
N VAL A 178 -18.22 1.12 0.84
CA VAL A 178 -19.63 0.77 0.95
C VAL A 178 -20.18 0.48 -0.43
N GLN A 179 -20.98 -0.57 -0.52
CA GLN A 179 -21.78 -0.89 -1.69
C GLN A 179 -23.21 -1.28 -1.29
N PRO A 180 -24.18 -1.17 -2.19
CA PRO A 180 -25.53 -1.68 -1.94
C PRO A 180 -25.51 -3.18 -1.62
N ILE A 181 -26.41 -3.61 -0.74
CA ILE A 181 -26.55 -5.03 -0.39
C ILE A 181 -27.11 -5.77 -1.62
N SER A 182 -26.24 -6.51 -2.31
CA SER A 182 -26.62 -7.46 -3.35
C SER A 182 -26.85 -8.84 -2.74
N SER A 183 -27.78 -9.62 -3.29
CA SER A 183 -28.04 -11.00 -2.86
C SER A 183 -26.92 -11.98 -3.24
N GLN A 184 -25.96 -11.58 -4.08
CA GLN A 184 -24.99 -12.48 -4.71
C GLN A 184 -23.57 -12.47 -4.12
N ASP A 185 -23.33 -11.78 -2.99
CA ASP A 185 -21.99 -11.66 -2.34
C ASP A 185 -20.84 -11.19 -3.27
N ARG A 186 -21.17 -10.67 -4.45
CA ARG A 186 -20.23 -10.09 -5.42
C ARG A 186 -20.18 -8.59 -5.27
N ILE A 187 -18.99 -8.03 -5.48
CA ILE A 187 -18.78 -6.57 -5.45
C ILE A 187 -19.46 -5.93 -6.67
N GLN A 188 -20.29 -4.92 -6.43
CA GLN A 188 -20.93 -4.10 -7.46
C GLN A 188 -20.05 -2.86 -7.73
N TRP A 189 -19.07 -3.04 -8.62
CA TRP A 189 -18.07 -2.02 -8.93
C TRP A 189 -18.66 -0.71 -9.49
N ASP A 190 -19.83 -0.77 -10.12
CA ASP A 190 -20.58 0.38 -10.65
C ASP A 190 -21.25 1.25 -9.56
N ARG A 191 -21.27 0.77 -8.32
CA ARG A 191 -21.92 1.43 -7.16
C ARG A 191 -21.02 1.48 -5.93
N LEU A 192 -19.73 1.28 -6.14
CA LEU A 192 -18.74 1.38 -5.07
C LEU A 192 -18.64 2.84 -4.61
N ASN A 193 -18.78 3.04 -3.30
CA ASN A 193 -18.53 4.31 -2.62
C ASN A 193 -17.38 4.12 -1.65
N LEU A 194 -16.40 5.01 -1.71
CA LEU A 194 -15.23 4.98 -0.86
C LEU A 194 -15.15 6.28 -0.07
N THR A 195 -14.85 6.18 1.22
CA THR A 195 -14.51 7.32 2.07
C THR A 195 -13.16 7.06 2.68
N VAL A 196 -12.20 7.93 2.41
CA VAL A 196 -10.83 7.86 2.93
C VAL A 196 -10.58 9.10 3.77
N VAL A 197 -10.14 8.91 5.01
CA VAL A 197 -9.83 10.00 5.94
C VAL A 197 -8.32 10.16 6.03
N GLY A 198 -7.83 11.38 5.81
CA GLY A 198 -6.41 11.72 5.94
C GLY A 198 -6.02 12.25 7.31
N ASP A 199 -4.73 12.51 7.48
CA ASP A 199 -4.17 13.13 8.68
C ASP A 199 -4.36 14.65 8.74
N ARG A 200 -4.70 15.30 7.63
CA ARG A 200 -5.02 16.74 7.52
C ARG A 200 -6.49 17.07 7.79
N GLU A 201 -7.26 16.14 8.35
CA GLU A 201 -8.71 16.26 8.57
C GLU A 201 -9.53 16.50 7.29
N VAL A 202 -8.92 16.29 6.12
CA VAL A 202 -9.62 16.32 4.83
C VAL A 202 -10.09 14.92 4.50
N THR A 203 -11.33 14.80 4.05
CA THR A 203 -11.93 13.52 3.65
C THR A 203 -12.01 13.42 2.13
N LEU A 204 -11.50 12.33 1.56
CA LEU A 204 -11.74 11.96 0.16
C LEU A 204 -12.97 11.05 0.09
N VAL A 205 -13.99 11.46 -0.66
CA VAL A 205 -15.15 10.63 -0.99
C VAL A 205 -15.09 10.30 -2.47
N TRP A 206 -14.80 9.05 -2.81
CA TRP A 206 -14.77 8.57 -4.19
C TRP A 206 -16.04 7.76 -4.50
N GLN A 207 -16.62 7.97 -5.68
CA GLN A 207 -17.86 7.30 -6.09
C GLN A 207 -17.82 6.84 -7.54
N ALA A 208 -18.15 5.57 -7.75
CA ALA A 208 -18.45 5.05 -9.09
C ALA A 208 -19.81 5.58 -9.55
N ARG A 209 -19.88 6.10 -10.79
CA ARG A 209 -21.14 6.44 -11.46
C ARG A 209 -21.31 5.57 -12.69
N SER A 210 -22.48 4.96 -12.84
CA SER A 210 -22.87 4.34 -14.11
C SER A 210 -23.23 5.46 -15.09
N ALA A 211 -22.43 5.62 -16.14
CA ALA A 211 -22.78 6.48 -17.26
C ALA A 211 -23.86 5.75 -18.07
N GLY A 212 -24.99 6.42 -18.35
CA GLY A 212 -25.91 5.91 -19.37
C GLY A 212 -25.16 5.70 -20.70
N SER A 213 -25.67 4.83 -21.58
CA SER A 213 -24.97 4.45 -22.82
C SER A 213 -24.57 5.65 -23.72
N THR A 214 -25.29 6.76 -23.60
CA THR A 214 -25.10 8.00 -24.37
C THR A 214 -24.30 9.09 -23.64
N ALA A 215 -24.07 8.95 -22.32
CA ALA A 215 -23.32 9.95 -21.58
C ALA A 215 -21.82 9.83 -21.87
N PRO A 216 -21.10 10.96 -21.98
CA PRO A 216 -19.64 10.95 -22.01
C PRO A 216 -19.10 10.39 -20.69
N GLU A 217 -17.95 9.72 -20.76
CA GLU A 217 -17.23 9.33 -19.56
C GLU A 217 -16.45 10.54 -19.06
N GLU A 218 -17.00 11.17 -18.03
CA GLU A 218 -16.47 12.34 -17.37
C GLU A 218 -16.10 11.99 -15.93
N THR A 219 -15.01 12.59 -15.46
CA THR A 219 -14.63 12.59 -14.05
C THR A 219 -14.95 13.94 -13.47
N HIS A 220 -15.64 13.97 -12.33
CA HIS A 220 -15.95 15.19 -11.59
C HIS A 220 -15.19 15.17 -10.28
N VAL A 221 -14.55 16.28 -9.96
CA VAL A 221 -13.85 16.47 -8.70
C VAL A 221 -14.35 17.75 -8.06
N THR A 222 -15.05 17.61 -6.95
CA THR A 222 -15.57 18.73 -6.18
C THR A 222 -14.71 18.94 -4.95
N LEU A 223 -14.26 20.17 -4.74
CA LEU A 223 -13.58 20.59 -3.53
C LEU A 223 -14.57 21.38 -2.67
N GLU A 224 -14.75 20.95 -1.43
CA GLU A 224 -15.64 21.61 -0.47
C GLU A 224 -14.81 22.12 0.70
N GLY A 225 -15.04 23.38 1.06
CA GLY A 225 -14.33 24.03 2.15
C GLY A 225 -15.24 24.94 2.97
N ASP A 226 -14.62 25.76 3.80
CA ASP A 226 -15.31 26.69 4.69
C ASP A 226 -16.01 27.85 3.97
N SER A 227 -15.50 28.23 2.80
CA SER A 227 -15.92 29.44 2.08
C SER A 227 -16.76 29.15 0.84
N GLY A 228 -16.73 27.91 0.35
CA GLY A 228 -17.48 27.53 -0.84
C GLY A 228 -17.18 26.13 -1.37
N GLU A 229 -17.55 25.93 -2.63
CA GLU A 229 -17.39 24.70 -3.38
C GLU A 229 -16.80 25.04 -4.77
N LEU A 230 -15.90 24.19 -5.26
CA LEU A 230 -15.32 24.27 -6.61
C LEU A 230 -15.45 22.93 -7.31
N GLU A 231 -16.15 22.89 -8.45
CA GLU A 231 -16.26 21.70 -9.29
C GLU A 231 -15.23 21.74 -10.44
N LEU A 232 -14.50 20.65 -10.60
CA LEU A 232 -13.59 20.39 -11.72
C LEU A 232 -14.11 19.22 -12.52
N ARG A 233 -14.07 19.32 -13.85
CA ARG A 233 -14.43 18.23 -14.75
C ARG A 233 -13.29 17.85 -15.67
N PHE A 234 -13.14 16.55 -15.89
CA PHE A 234 -12.16 15.97 -16.80
C PHE A 234 -12.90 15.08 -17.80
N ASP A 235 -12.66 15.27 -19.09
CA ASP A 235 -13.02 14.26 -20.07
C ASP A 235 -11.91 13.22 -20.22
N ARG A 236 -12.19 12.14 -20.95
CA ARG A 236 -11.17 11.14 -21.33
C ARG A 236 -9.99 11.73 -22.11
N ALA A 237 -10.21 12.83 -22.84
CA ALA A 237 -9.13 13.54 -23.52
C ALA A 237 -8.32 14.40 -22.54
N GLY A 238 -8.65 14.39 -21.25
CA GLY A 238 -8.01 15.13 -20.17
C GLY A 238 -8.15 16.65 -20.26
N ARG A 239 -9.12 17.15 -21.02
CA ARG A 239 -9.50 18.56 -20.97
C ARG A 239 -10.11 18.83 -19.60
N LEU A 240 -9.59 19.86 -18.95
CA LEU A 240 -10.01 20.28 -17.63
C LEU A 240 -10.93 21.48 -17.77
N TRP A 241 -12.13 21.36 -17.22
CA TRP A 241 -13.05 22.48 -17.03
C TRP A 241 -13.18 22.79 -15.56
N MET A 242 -13.12 24.08 -15.24
CA MET A 242 -13.42 24.57 -13.91
C MET A 242 -14.82 25.16 -13.93
N LEU A 243 -15.70 24.65 -13.08
CA LEU A 243 -17.05 25.14 -12.91
C LEU A 243 -17.11 25.84 -11.56
N GLY A 244 -16.85 27.16 -11.58
CA GLY A 244 -17.21 28.05 -10.49
C GLY A 244 -18.67 28.49 -10.56
N LYS A 245 -19.10 29.42 -9.69
CA LYS A 245 -20.46 29.98 -9.70
C LYS A 245 -20.91 30.53 -11.07
N ASP A 246 -19.96 30.95 -11.91
CA ASP A 246 -20.22 31.58 -13.19
C ASP A 246 -19.92 30.67 -14.42
N ASN A 247 -19.64 29.37 -14.22
CA ASN A 247 -19.27 28.43 -15.29
C ASN A 247 -18.19 28.97 -16.25
N VAL A 248 -17.18 29.66 -15.70
CA VAL A 248 -16.10 30.22 -16.51
C VAL A 248 -15.19 29.09 -16.96
N GLU A 249 -15.29 28.72 -18.23
CA GLU A 249 -14.26 27.93 -18.90
C GLU A 249 -12.94 28.70 -18.79
N ILE A 250 -11.90 28.07 -18.22
CA ILE A 250 -10.54 28.60 -18.24
C ILE A 250 -9.84 28.01 -19.46
N PRO A 251 -9.78 28.72 -20.60
CA PRO A 251 -9.16 28.19 -21.79
C PRO A 251 -7.64 28.26 -21.62
N GLY A 252 -6.94 27.19 -22.00
CA GLY A 252 -5.48 27.24 -22.13
C GLY A 252 -4.67 26.79 -20.92
N LEU A 253 -5.23 25.95 -20.05
CA LEU A 253 -4.36 25.11 -19.22
C LEU A 253 -3.57 24.19 -20.17
N PRO A 254 -2.22 24.16 -20.08
CA PRO A 254 -1.39 23.26 -20.89
C PRO A 254 -1.88 21.83 -20.74
N SER A 255 -1.74 21.03 -21.80
CA SER A 255 -2.17 19.62 -21.79
C SER A 255 -1.52 18.92 -20.60
N PRO A 256 -2.28 18.53 -19.56
CA PRO A 256 -1.67 18.04 -18.32
C PRO A 256 -0.84 16.76 -18.52
N ALA A 257 -1.01 16.06 -19.65
CA ALA A 257 -0.22 14.91 -20.02
C ALA A 257 1.21 15.29 -20.46
N GLU A 258 1.36 16.39 -21.19
CA GLU A 258 2.68 16.84 -21.67
C GLU A 258 3.52 17.37 -20.51
N ASP A 259 2.92 18.20 -19.66
CA ASP A 259 3.57 18.73 -18.46
C ASP A 259 3.93 17.59 -17.49
N ALA A 260 3.03 16.62 -17.29
CA ALA A 260 3.31 15.47 -16.44
C ALA A 260 4.46 14.63 -16.98
N ALA A 261 4.52 14.41 -18.31
CA ALA A 261 5.60 13.68 -18.97
C ALA A 261 6.96 14.39 -18.82
N GLU A 262 6.98 15.70 -19.00
CA GLU A 262 8.19 16.51 -18.79
C GLU A 262 8.62 16.51 -17.31
N ALA A 263 7.69 16.74 -16.39
CA ALA A 263 7.95 16.78 -14.96
C ALA A 263 8.49 15.44 -14.44
N ILE A 264 7.88 14.31 -14.82
CA ILE A 264 8.35 12.99 -14.40
C ILE A 264 9.71 12.65 -15.03
N GLY A 265 9.94 13.05 -16.29
CA GLY A 265 11.20 12.83 -17.00
C GLY A 265 12.33 13.62 -16.37
N GLY A 266 12.06 14.87 -15.98
CA GLY A 266 13.02 15.76 -15.31
C GLY A 266 13.33 15.28 -13.89
N ARG A 267 12.32 14.82 -13.15
CA ARG A 267 12.52 14.19 -11.84
C ARG A 267 13.36 12.92 -11.96
N LEU A 268 13.07 12.05 -12.93
CA LEU A 268 13.87 10.85 -13.14
C LEU A 268 15.32 11.19 -13.48
N GLU A 269 15.52 12.26 -14.26
CA GLU A 269 16.85 12.71 -14.63
C GLU A 269 17.63 13.19 -13.41
N ALA A 270 17.00 13.98 -12.54
CA ALA A 270 17.53 14.41 -11.25
C ALA A 270 17.92 13.21 -10.36
N CYS A 271 17.03 12.21 -10.25
CA CYS A 271 17.32 10.97 -9.51
C CYS A 271 18.57 10.27 -10.05
N ALA A 272 18.68 10.15 -11.37
CA ALA A 272 19.84 9.55 -12.03
C ALA A 272 21.11 10.41 -11.94
N GLN A 273 21.05 11.62 -11.38
CA GLN A 273 22.22 12.43 -10.99
C GLN A 273 22.52 12.33 -9.49
N GLY A 274 21.81 11.47 -8.75
CA GLY A 274 21.92 11.31 -7.30
C GLY A 274 21.24 12.43 -6.50
N GLN A 275 20.36 13.21 -7.13
CA GLN A 275 19.52 14.18 -6.41
C GLN A 275 18.35 13.45 -5.76
N ASP A 276 18.03 13.84 -4.53
CA ASP A 276 16.89 13.29 -3.81
C ASP A 276 15.58 13.63 -4.54
N SER A 277 14.82 12.59 -4.89
CA SER A 277 13.53 12.70 -5.57
C SER A 277 12.38 13.15 -4.64
N GLY A 278 12.67 13.24 -3.34
CA GLY A 278 11.70 13.34 -2.26
C GLY A 278 11.06 11.99 -1.91
N ASP A 279 10.36 11.97 -0.77
CA ASP A 279 9.72 10.81 -0.14
C ASP A 279 8.48 10.25 -0.87
N ASN A 280 8.53 10.12 -2.20
CA ASN A 280 7.37 9.74 -3.01
C ASN A 280 7.00 8.25 -2.88
N TRP A 281 7.94 7.37 -2.56
CA TRP A 281 7.64 5.93 -2.54
C TRP A 281 6.74 5.49 -1.39
N SER A 282 6.90 6.11 -0.22
CA SER A 282 6.03 5.83 0.94
C SER A 282 4.55 6.16 0.63
N GLN A 283 4.35 7.26 -0.13
CA GLN A 283 3.04 7.71 -0.59
C GLN A 283 2.41 6.73 -1.57
N VAL A 284 3.22 6.16 -2.44
CA VAL A 284 2.82 5.13 -3.40
C VAL A 284 2.38 3.87 -2.65
N CYS A 285 3.18 3.40 -1.70
CA CYS A 285 2.83 2.23 -0.89
C CYS A 285 1.50 2.42 -0.15
N GLN A 286 1.26 3.62 0.42
CA GLN A 286 -0.03 3.95 1.05
C GLN A 286 -1.20 3.91 0.08
N THR A 287 -0.98 4.35 -1.16
CA THR A 287 -2.03 4.33 -2.20
C THR A 287 -2.34 2.90 -2.65
N LEU A 288 -1.32 2.04 -2.75
CA LEU A 288 -1.48 0.62 -3.03
C LEU A 288 -2.14 -0.12 -1.85
N GLU A 289 -1.87 0.28 -0.61
CA GLU A 289 -2.54 -0.28 0.56
C GLU A 289 -4.04 0.07 0.58
N VAL A 290 -4.41 1.28 0.16
CA VAL A 290 -5.80 1.67 -0.07
C VAL A 290 -6.48 0.70 -1.03
N PHE A 291 -5.80 0.29 -2.11
CA PHE A 291 -6.32 -0.69 -3.07
C PHE A 291 -6.60 -2.04 -2.41
N ASP A 292 -5.64 -2.60 -1.68
CA ASP A 292 -5.79 -3.93 -1.07
C ASP A 292 -6.88 -3.96 0.03
N LEU A 293 -7.10 -2.85 0.71
CA LEU A 293 -8.08 -2.77 1.80
C LEU A 293 -9.52 -2.54 1.33
N ILE A 294 -9.77 -2.19 0.06
CA ILE A 294 -11.13 -1.95 -0.45
C ILE A 294 -11.98 -3.22 -0.32
N GLU A 295 -11.51 -4.37 -0.82
CA GLU A 295 -12.28 -5.60 -0.74
C GLU A 295 -12.57 -6.00 0.71
N HIS A 296 -11.57 -5.85 1.58
CA HIS A 296 -11.70 -6.17 2.99
C HIS A 296 -12.71 -5.26 3.69
N SER A 297 -12.69 -3.97 3.37
CA SER A 297 -13.64 -2.99 3.89
C SER A 297 -15.06 -3.29 3.42
N VAL A 298 -15.23 -3.62 2.13
CA VAL A 298 -16.52 -4.04 1.56
C VAL A 298 -17.08 -5.28 2.27
N ARG A 299 -16.26 -6.31 2.46
CA ARG A 299 -16.68 -7.55 3.14
C ARG A 299 -17.05 -7.32 4.59
N ARG A 300 -16.30 -6.48 5.31
CA ARG A 300 -16.53 -6.20 6.74
C ARG A 300 -17.59 -5.11 6.99
N ARG A 301 -17.95 -4.32 5.98
CA ARG A 301 -18.90 -3.19 6.05
C ARG A 301 -18.59 -2.20 7.17
N ARG A 302 -17.30 -2.00 7.45
CA ARG A 302 -16.82 -1.08 8.49
C ARG A 302 -15.58 -0.34 8.02
N MET A 303 -15.33 0.79 8.65
CA MET A 303 -14.08 1.52 8.50
C MET A 303 -12.90 0.61 8.93
N VAL A 304 -11.86 0.59 8.11
CA VAL A 304 -10.62 -0.13 8.33
C VAL A 304 -9.52 0.92 8.51
N ASP A 305 -8.76 0.80 9.59
CA ASP A 305 -7.59 1.65 9.80
C ASP A 305 -6.46 1.20 8.88
N LEU A 306 -5.82 2.16 8.22
CA LEU A 306 -4.62 1.97 7.40
C LEU A 306 -3.40 1.98 8.31
N VAL A 307 -2.46 1.07 8.07
CA VAL A 307 -1.28 0.94 8.92
C VAL A 307 -0.27 2.02 8.53
N GLN A 308 -0.23 3.09 9.31
CA GLN A 308 0.67 4.23 9.06
C GLN A 308 2.11 4.01 9.52
N GLU A 309 2.39 2.90 10.20
CA GLU A 309 3.74 2.61 10.66
C GLU A 309 4.58 2.18 9.47
N ALA A 310 5.62 2.97 9.15
CA ALA A 310 6.66 2.51 8.26
C ALA A 310 7.11 1.12 8.75
N PRO A 311 7.17 0.11 7.88
CA PRO A 311 7.63 -1.22 8.26
C PRO A 311 9.08 -1.08 8.74
N THR A 312 9.24 -0.97 10.05
CA THR A 312 10.53 -0.95 10.71
C THR A 312 10.86 -2.38 11.09
N GLU A 313 12.15 -2.70 11.13
CA GLU A 313 12.60 -3.99 11.65
C GLU A 313 12.04 -4.26 13.06
N GLU A 314 11.76 -3.21 13.84
CA GLU A 314 11.17 -3.32 15.17
C GLU A 314 9.74 -3.91 15.14
N THR A 315 8.87 -3.48 14.20
CA THR A 315 7.50 -4.01 14.11
C THR A 315 7.50 -5.44 13.59
N ALA A 316 8.35 -5.74 12.59
CA ALA A 316 8.57 -7.10 12.12
C ALA A 316 9.11 -8.01 13.23
N PHE A 317 10.08 -7.54 14.00
CA PHE A 317 10.67 -8.29 15.12
C PHE A 317 9.65 -8.56 16.23
N LYS A 318 8.78 -7.59 16.55
CA LYS A 318 7.66 -7.80 17.49
C LYS A 318 6.70 -8.87 16.97
N GLY A 319 6.39 -8.86 15.68
CA GLY A 319 5.55 -9.88 15.04
C GLY A 319 6.15 -11.28 15.14
N VAL A 320 7.43 -11.42 14.78
CA VAL A 320 8.17 -12.68 14.86
C VAL A 320 8.29 -13.17 16.30
N MET A 321 8.54 -12.29 17.27
CA MET A 321 8.57 -12.66 18.69
C MET A 321 7.20 -13.12 19.18
N ALA A 322 6.11 -12.46 18.77
CA ALA A 322 4.76 -12.87 19.13
C ALA A 322 4.41 -14.26 18.54
N ALA A 323 4.67 -14.46 17.25
CA ALA A 323 4.46 -15.74 16.58
C ALA A 323 5.35 -16.85 17.19
N GLY A 324 6.62 -16.55 17.46
CA GLY A 324 7.57 -17.46 18.10
C GLY A 324 7.11 -17.88 19.50
N SER A 325 6.58 -16.97 20.30
CA SER A 325 6.02 -17.30 21.62
C SER A 325 4.79 -18.21 21.52
N CYS A 326 3.93 -18.01 20.52
CA CYS A 326 2.77 -18.85 20.27
C CYS A 326 3.18 -20.25 19.79
N ALA A 327 4.14 -20.33 18.85
CA ALA A 327 4.68 -21.60 18.38
C ALA A 327 5.36 -22.39 19.50
N LEU A 328 6.12 -21.72 20.37
CA LEU A 328 6.74 -22.34 21.54
C LEU A 328 5.69 -22.93 22.49
N LEU A 329 4.59 -22.21 22.75
CA LEU A 329 3.47 -22.74 23.55
C LEU A 329 2.83 -23.96 22.92
N LEU A 330 2.60 -23.94 21.60
CA LEU A 330 2.06 -25.09 20.88
C LEU A 330 2.99 -26.30 20.96
N ILE A 331 4.31 -26.09 20.87
CA ILE A 331 5.31 -27.16 21.04
C ILE A 331 5.27 -27.71 22.47
N VAL A 332 5.26 -26.84 23.48
CA VAL A 332 5.18 -27.25 24.89
C VAL A 332 3.90 -28.05 25.13
N LEU A 333 2.75 -27.55 24.64
CA LEU A 333 1.47 -28.25 24.72
C LEU A 333 1.50 -29.60 24.01
N ALA A 334 2.10 -29.68 22.81
CA ALA A 334 2.26 -30.92 22.08
C ALA A 334 3.11 -31.93 22.85
N ILE A 335 4.27 -31.52 23.39
CA ILE A 335 5.12 -32.36 24.25
C ILE A 335 4.33 -32.88 25.44
N PHE A 336 3.49 -32.05 26.06
CA PHE A 336 2.60 -32.47 27.14
C PHE A 336 1.57 -33.50 26.70
N CYS A 337 0.90 -33.28 25.57
CA CYS A 337 -0.04 -34.26 25.01
C CYS A 337 0.64 -35.59 24.71
N PHE A 338 1.83 -35.57 24.11
CA PHE A 338 2.61 -36.77 23.82
C PHE A 338 3.08 -37.47 25.09
N GLY A 339 3.54 -36.73 26.10
CA GLY A 339 3.94 -37.29 27.39
C GLY A 339 2.77 -37.98 28.12
N ALA A 340 1.60 -37.35 28.12
CA ALA A 340 0.38 -37.93 28.70
C ALA A 340 -0.08 -39.18 27.95
N LEU A 341 -0.02 -39.16 26.62
CA LEU A 341 -0.34 -40.32 25.78
C LEU A 341 0.64 -41.47 26.04
N TRP A 342 1.93 -41.17 26.11
CA TRP A 342 2.99 -42.14 26.39
C TRP A 342 2.83 -42.80 27.76
N GLU A 343 2.55 -42.00 28.81
CA GLU A 343 2.30 -42.52 30.16
C GLU A 343 1.06 -43.43 30.19
N SER A 344 -0.01 -43.05 29.48
CA SER A 344 -1.23 -43.85 29.35
C SER A 344 -0.97 -45.21 28.70
N VAL A 345 -0.21 -45.22 27.60
CA VAL A 345 0.15 -46.45 26.87
C VAL A 345 1.10 -47.34 27.67
N TYR A 346 2.10 -46.78 28.36
CA TYR A 346 3.05 -47.58 29.14
C TYR A 346 2.45 -48.16 30.41
N ARG A 347 1.55 -47.44 31.09
CA ARG A 347 0.92 -47.95 32.31
C ARG A 347 -0.18 -48.98 32.05
N THR A 348 -0.77 -48.99 30.87
CA THR A 348 -1.77 -50.00 30.49
C THR A 348 -1.16 -51.35 30.13
N ARG A 349 0.18 -51.49 30.08
CA ARG A 349 0.80 -52.81 29.98
C ARG A 349 0.55 -53.59 31.27
N PRO A 350 -0.25 -54.66 31.24
CA PRO A 350 -0.49 -55.50 32.41
C PRO A 350 0.84 -56.05 32.88
N ARG A 351 1.14 -55.94 34.18
CA ARG A 351 2.35 -56.52 34.75
C ARG A 351 2.23 -58.05 34.61
N PRO A 352 3.04 -58.71 33.77
CA PRO A 352 2.90 -60.14 33.54
C PRO A 352 3.38 -60.86 34.82
N GLY A 353 2.45 -61.44 35.58
CA GLY A 353 2.76 -62.20 36.79
C GLY A 353 1.89 -61.94 38.01
N GLU A 354 0.94 -60.99 37.97
CA GLU A 354 -0.01 -60.79 39.08
C GLU A 354 -1.15 -61.80 38.99
N SER A 355 -0.84 -63.06 39.32
CA SER A 355 -1.78 -64.18 39.38
C SER A 355 -2.66 -64.10 40.62
N THR A 356 -3.81 -63.45 40.46
CA THR A 356 -5.15 -63.77 41.01
C THR A 356 -5.28 -64.70 42.23
N THR A 357 -4.54 -64.49 43.32
CA THR A 357 -4.73 -65.26 44.56
C THR A 357 -4.38 -64.43 45.82
N ALA A 358 -5.35 -63.66 46.33
CA ALA A 358 -5.53 -63.28 47.75
C ALA A 358 -6.62 -62.19 47.82
N ALA A 359 -7.85 -62.49 48.25
CA ALA A 359 -8.28 -62.74 49.62
C ALA A 359 -8.15 -61.50 50.53
N HIS A 360 -9.32 -61.06 51.01
CA HIS A 360 -9.58 -60.11 52.09
C HIS A 360 -8.40 -59.86 53.05
N ASP A 361 -7.86 -58.64 53.08
CA ASP A 361 -7.68 -57.97 54.36
C ASP A 361 -7.57 -56.45 54.20
N GLY A 362 -8.33 -55.75 55.07
CA GLY A 362 -8.52 -54.31 55.02
C GLY A 362 -7.35 -53.57 55.66
N SER A 363 -6.62 -52.80 54.85
CA SER A 363 -5.99 -51.53 55.23
C SER A 363 -5.25 -50.99 54.00
N ALA A 364 -5.96 -50.26 53.14
CA ALA A 364 -5.34 -49.61 52.01
C ALA A 364 -4.47 -48.44 52.51
N PRO A 365 -3.13 -48.46 52.33
CA PRO A 365 -2.31 -47.31 52.63
C PRO A 365 -2.70 -46.18 51.68
N VAL A 366 -3.12 -45.06 52.27
CA VAL A 366 -3.39 -43.80 51.58
C VAL A 366 -2.07 -43.32 50.98
N SER A 367 -1.78 -43.77 49.76
CA SER A 367 -0.56 -43.41 49.03
C SER A 367 -0.61 -41.92 48.70
N SER A 368 0.15 -41.19 49.50
CA SER A 368 0.45 -39.78 49.36
C SER A 368 1.10 -39.49 48.01
N VAL A 369 0.82 -38.27 47.53
CA VAL A 369 1.39 -37.63 46.33
C VAL A 369 0.63 -37.91 45.02
N ARG A 370 -0.71 -37.70 45.04
CA ARG A 370 -1.49 -37.44 43.82
C ARG A 370 -1.13 -36.11 43.13
N TRP A 371 -0.47 -35.18 43.83
CA TRP A 371 -0.18 -33.83 43.30
C TRP A 371 0.88 -33.81 42.19
N TRP A 372 1.80 -34.79 42.14
CA TRP A 372 2.73 -34.93 41.00
C TRP A 372 2.02 -35.21 39.68
N ARG A 373 0.76 -35.67 39.69
CA ARG A 373 -0.05 -35.85 38.47
C ARG A 373 -0.46 -34.53 37.81
N PHE A 374 -0.42 -33.41 38.55
CA PHE A 374 -0.71 -32.08 38.01
C PHE A 374 0.55 -31.33 37.58
N TRP A 375 1.70 -32.00 37.51
CA TRP A 375 2.93 -31.37 37.02
C TRP A 375 2.81 -30.66 35.65
N PRO A 376 1.94 -31.10 34.70
CA PRO A 376 1.71 -30.37 33.45
C PRO A 376 0.99 -29.03 33.61
N VAL A 377 0.23 -28.86 34.70
CA VAL A 377 -0.57 -27.66 34.97
C VAL A 377 0.32 -26.52 35.47
N PHE A 378 1.44 -26.81 36.14
CA PHE A 378 2.33 -25.78 36.67
C PHE A 378 2.95 -24.86 35.61
N PRO A 379 3.51 -25.34 34.49
CA PRO A 379 4.04 -24.44 33.46
C PRO A 379 2.95 -23.64 32.75
N LEU A 380 1.76 -24.21 32.55
CA LEU A 380 0.60 -23.47 32.03
C LEU A 380 0.17 -22.36 33.00
N ALA A 381 0.07 -22.67 34.29
CA ALA A 381 -0.26 -21.71 35.34
C ALA A 381 0.81 -20.61 35.44
N ALA A 382 2.10 -20.97 35.40
CA ALA A 382 3.21 -20.01 35.39
C ALA A 382 3.16 -19.09 34.16
N TYR A 383 2.86 -19.64 32.98
CA TYR A 383 2.70 -18.85 31.76
C TYR A 383 1.52 -17.89 31.84
N LEU A 384 0.35 -18.35 32.29
CA LEU A 384 -0.83 -17.49 32.48
C LEU A 384 -0.57 -16.39 33.51
N LEU A 385 0.19 -16.70 34.56
CA LEU A 385 0.57 -15.73 35.59
C LEU A 385 1.56 -14.70 35.04
N LEU A 386 2.49 -15.09 34.16
CA LEU A 386 3.38 -14.18 33.44
C LEU A 386 2.61 -13.26 32.46
N GLN A 387 1.67 -13.82 31.70
CA GLN A 387 0.79 -13.06 30.80
C GLN A 387 -0.05 -12.03 31.57
N LEU A 388 -0.61 -12.42 32.72
CA LEU A 388 -1.32 -11.51 33.61
C LEU A 388 -0.42 -10.37 34.09
N LEU A 389 0.82 -10.68 34.50
CA LEU A 389 1.83 -9.70 34.90
C LEU A 389 2.15 -8.70 33.79
N ILE A 390 2.34 -9.17 32.55
CA ILE A 390 2.59 -8.31 31.38
C ILE A 390 1.38 -7.39 31.12
N LEU A 391 0.16 -7.90 31.26
CA LEU A 391 -1.07 -7.13 31.06
C LEU A 391 -1.20 -6.02 32.11
N VAL A 392 -0.91 -6.33 33.38
CA VAL A 392 -0.88 -5.35 34.48
C VAL A 392 0.24 -4.33 34.28
N ALA A 393 1.42 -4.75 33.83
CA ALA A 393 2.54 -3.85 33.52
C ALA A 393 2.22 -2.91 32.34
N ARG A 394 1.44 -3.36 31.35
CA ARG A 394 0.97 -2.53 30.24
C ARG A 394 -0.07 -1.51 30.69
N GLN A 395 -1.01 -1.89 31.56
CA GLN A 395 -2.03 -0.97 32.10
C GLN A 395 -1.44 0.10 33.02
N SER A 396 -0.31 -0.19 33.66
CA SER A 396 0.38 0.73 34.57
C SER A 396 1.36 1.69 33.88
N ARG A 397 1.55 1.60 32.56
CA ARG A 397 2.09 2.75 31.82
C ARG A 397 0.99 3.79 31.77
N PRO A 398 1.06 4.87 32.58
CA PRO A 398 0.08 5.94 32.46
C PRO A 398 0.10 6.38 31.01
N LYS A 399 -1.10 6.51 30.44
CA LYS A 399 -1.35 7.12 29.15
C LYS A 399 -0.74 8.52 29.21
N ARG A 400 0.57 8.61 28.98
CA ARG A 400 1.32 9.86 28.93
C ARG A 400 0.59 10.64 27.86
N GLU A 401 -0.13 11.62 28.34
CA GLU A 401 -1.10 12.37 27.59
C GLU A 401 -0.43 12.81 26.30
N ALA A 402 -1.09 12.57 25.19
CA ALA A 402 -0.87 13.26 23.93
C ALA A 402 -1.26 14.76 24.06
N SER A 403 -0.93 15.36 25.21
CA SER A 403 -0.90 16.78 25.54
C SER A 403 0.53 17.30 25.34
N GLY A 404 1.13 16.92 24.22
CA GLY A 404 2.34 17.53 23.67
C GLY A 404 1.99 18.47 22.52
N GLY A 405 0.84 19.13 22.59
CA GLY A 405 0.56 20.34 21.82
C GLY A 405 1.08 21.55 22.59
N GLY A 406 1.87 22.39 21.94
CA GLY A 406 2.12 23.77 22.37
C GLY A 406 3.36 24.00 23.23
N ARG A 407 4.56 23.82 22.68
CA ARG A 407 5.77 24.53 23.15
C ARG A 407 6.88 24.52 22.09
N HIS A 408 6.63 25.18 20.97
CA HIS A 408 7.70 25.59 20.05
C HIS A 408 7.51 26.99 19.44
N GLU A 409 6.54 27.78 19.89
CA GLU A 409 6.31 29.15 19.38
C GLU A 409 6.91 30.29 20.23
N GLU A 410 7.50 30.04 21.40
CA GLU A 410 8.03 31.13 22.26
C GLU A 410 9.54 31.40 22.12
N GLU A 411 10.28 30.65 21.29
CA GLU A 411 11.74 30.85 21.15
C GLU A 411 12.18 31.55 19.86
N SER A 412 11.24 31.92 18.97
CA SER A 412 11.55 32.72 17.77
C SER A 412 11.39 34.23 17.97
N GLU A 413 10.84 34.69 19.10
CA GLU A 413 10.58 36.13 19.32
C GLU A 413 11.65 36.82 20.20
N ARG A 414 12.80 36.16 20.43
CA ARG A 414 13.94 36.73 21.19
C ARG A 414 15.25 36.84 20.40
N GLN A 415 15.21 36.69 19.08
CA GLN A 415 16.39 36.90 18.22
C GLN A 415 16.37 38.20 17.39
N ASP A 416 15.33 39.02 17.53
CA ASP A 416 15.24 40.35 16.90
C ASP A 416 15.07 41.49 17.95
N GLU A 417 15.85 41.46 19.03
CA GLU A 417 16.15 42.65 19.86
C GLU A 417 17.66 42.85 20.05
#